data_AF-A0A9D5N8M5-F1
#
_entry.id   AF-A0A9D5N8M5-F1
#
_cell.length_a   1.000
_cell.length_b   1.000
_cell.length_c   1.000
_cell.angle_alpha   90.00
_cell.angle_beta   90.00
_cell.angle_gamma   90.00
#
_symmetry.space_group_name_H-M   'P 1'
#
loop_
_entity.id
_entity.type
_entity.pdbx_description
1 polymer ?
#
loop_
_entity_poly.entity_id
_entity_poly.type
_entity_poly.pdbx_seq_one_letter_code
_entity_poly.pdbx_strand_id
1 'polypeptide(L)' 'MEKPVRTKGIRIQKGESALDAMRDVIPHWIHDTREDPSSVTGLIYLRTCTCSVCGYKVSFEKPFCPHCKAVMNKLRGI' A
#
# COMPACT_ATOMS: atom_id res chain seq x y z
N MET A 1 19.07 14.90 14.41
CA MET A 1 18.52 15.72 13.31
C MET A 1 17.25 15.04 12.81
N GLU A 2 16.11 15.37 13.39
CA GLU A 2 14.81 14.81 13.03
C GLU A 2 14.17 15.68 11.94
N LYS A 3 13.88 15.12 10.77
CA LYS A 3 13.23 15.86 9.68
C LYS A 3 11.73 15.99 10.01
N PRO A 4 11.13 17.18 9.89
CA PRO A 4 9.71 17.37 10.18
C PRO A 4 8.87 16.58 9.17
N VAL A 5 8.07 15.65 9.68
CA VAL A 5 7.03 14.97 8.91
C VAL A 5 6.01 16.03 8.53
N ARG A 6 6.06 16.50 7.28
CA ARG A 6 5.05 17.42 6.74
C ARG A 6 3.74 16.65 6.59
N THR A 7 2.90 16.65 7.62
CA THR A 7 1.50 16.21 7.52
C THR A 7 0.73 17.24 6.70
N LYS A 8 0.80 17.12 5.37
CA LYS A 8 -0.25 17.69 4.50
C LYS A 8 -1.54 16.96 4.87
N GLY A 9 -2.53 17.68 5.40
CA GLY A 9 -3.82 17.11 5.74
C GLY A 9 -4.46 16.38 4.54
N ILE A 10 -5.25 15.35 4.83
CA ILE A 10 -5.96 14.56 3.82
C ILE A 10 -7.18 15.38 3.37
N ARG A 11 -7.25 15.74 2.09
CA ARG A 11 -8.45 16.34 1.48
C ARG A 11 -9.32 15.22 0.96
N ILE A 12 -10.50 15.06 1.55
CA ILE A 12 -11.50 14.06 1.16
C ILE A 12 -12.53 14.74 0.27
N GLN A 13 -12.89 14.14 -0.88
CA GLN A 13 -13.95 14.65 -1.74
C GLN A 13 -15.34 14.22 -1.24
N LYS A 14 -16.39 14.96 -1.61
CA LYS A 14 -17.77 14.66 -1.18
C LYS A 14 -18.19 13.30 -1.74
N GLY A 15 -18.28 12.28 -0.87
CA GLY A 15 -18.66 10.90 -1.22
C GLY A 15 -17.53 9.88 -1.15
N GLU A 16 -16.30 10.32 -0.88
CA GLU A 16 -15.13 9.45 -0.70
C GLU A 16 -15.01 8.98 0.75
N SER A 17 -14.73 7.70 0.96
CA SER A 17 -14.45 7.17 2.30
C SER A 17 -13.12 7.72 2.81
N ALA A 18 -13.09 8.15 4.08
CA ALA A 18 -11.85 8.58 4.73
C ALA A 18 -10.75 7.51 4.65
N LEU A 19 -11.13 6.23 4.59
CA LEU A 19 -10.20 5.10 4.48
C LEU A 19 -9.55 5.02 3.09
N ASP A 20 -10.29 5.33 2.03
CA ASP A 20 -9.75 5.30 0.67
C ASP A 20 -8.79 6.47 0.44
N ALA A 21 -9.17 7.67 0.90
CA ALA A 21 -8.27 8.82 0.87
C ALA A 21 -6.99 8.61 1.72
N MET A 22 -7.05 7.79 2.78
CA MET A 22 -5.87 7.42 3.57
C MET A 22 -4.93 6.45 2.83
N ARG A 23 -5.47 5.53 2.04
CA ARG A 23 -4.65 4.58 1.25
C ARG A 23 -3.77 5.32 0.23
N ASP A 24 -4.29 6.36 -0.39
CA ASP A 24 -3.55 7.15 -1.38
C ASP A 24 -2.39 7.95 -0.77
N VAL A 25 -2.51 8.32 0.51
CA VAL A 25 -1.54 9.20 1.17
C VAL A 25 -0.45 8.39 1.88
N ILE A 26 -0.78 7.21 2.39
CA ILE A 26 0.13 6.40 3.21
C ILE A 26 0.85 5.39 2.31
N PRO A 27 2.21 5.46 2.21
CA PRO A 27 2.97 4.46 1.48
C PRO A 27 2.73 3.06 2.03
N HIS A 28 2.28 2.15 1.17
CA HIS A 28 1.94 0.79 1.52
C HIS A 28 2.30 -0.18 0.38
N TRP A 29 2.28 -1.47 0.70
CA TRP A 29 2.45 -2.55 -0.27
C TRP A 29 1.10 -2.99 -0.81
N ILE A 30 0.97 -3.03 -2.13
CA ILE A 30 -0.19 -3.56 -2.85
C ILE A 30 0.12 -5.03 -3.16
N HIS A 31 -0.69 -5.95 -2.64
CA HIS A 31 -0.53 -7.38 -2.91
C HIS A 31 -1.13 -7.72 -4.28
N ASP A 32 -0.32 -8.29 -5.17
CA ASP A 32 -0.83 -8.75 -6.46
C ASP A 32 -1.67 -10.02 -6.24
N THR A 33 -2.86 -10.10 -6.84
CA THR A 33 -3.71 -11.30 -6.82
C THR A 33 -3.88 -11.86 -8.22
N ARG A 34 -4.17 -13.16 -8.30
CA ARG A 34 -4.51 -13.85 -9.55
C ARG A 34 -5.81 -14.62 -9.36
N GLU A 35 -6.66 -14.64 -10.37
CA GLU A 35 -7.80 -15.53 -10.41
C GLU A 35 -7.33 -16.99 -10.49
N ASP A 36 -7.91 -17.84 -9.66
CA ASP A 36 -7.65 -19.28 -9.66
C ASP A 36 -8.95 -20.02 -9.31
N PRO A 37 -9.54 -20.77 -10.27
CA PRO A 37 -10.76 -21.52 -10.03
C PRO A 37 -10.63 -22.61 -8.96
N SER A 38 -9.40 -23.00 -8.63
CA SER A 38 -9.10 -23.98 -7.59
C SER A 38 -9.11 -23.37 -6.18
N SER A 39 -9.11 -22.03 -6.09
CA SER A 39 -9.22 -21.31 -4.81
C SER A 39 -10.67 -21.20 -4.37
N VAL A 40 -10.93 -21.38 -3.07
CA VAL A 40 -12.27 -21.25 -2.47
C VAL A 40 -12.87 -19.86 -2.72
N THR A 41 -12.04 -18.83 -2.77
CA THR A 41 -12.46 -17.45 -3.03
C THR A 41 -12.38 -17.06 -4.51
N GLY A 42 -11.90 -17.95 -5.38
CA GLY A 42 -11.60 -17.66 -6.78
C GLY A 42 -10.34 -16.83 -7.00
N LEU A 43 -9.62 -16.44 -5.94
CA LEU A 43 -8.42 -15.61 -6.00
C LEU A 43 -7.28 -16.24 -5.18
N ILE A 44 -6.06 -16.10 -5.65
CA ILE A 44 -4.83 -16.42 -4.91
C ILE A 44 -3.97 -15.17 -4.77
N TYR A 45 -3.31 -15.04 -3.61
CA TYR A 45 -2.33 -13.99 -3.38
C TYR A 45 -0.98 -14.41 -3.95
N LEU A 46 -0.42 -13.58 -4.81
CA LEU A 46 0.92 -13.78 -5.33
C LEU A 46 1.95 -13.33 -4.30
N ARG A 47 3.17 -13.86 -4.41
CA ARG A 47 4.30 -13.42 -3.57
C ARG A 47 4.78 -12.01 -3.92
N THR A 48 4.34 -11.46 -5.05
CA THR A 48 4.77 -10.15 -5.51
C THR A 48 3.92 -9.05 -4.88
N CYS A 49 4.61 -8.04 -4.35
CA CYS A 49 4.02 -6.84 -3.78
C CYS A 49 4.51 -5.62 -4.58
N THR A 50 3.61 -4.70 -4.88
CA THR A 50 3.88 -3.47 -5.64
C THR A 50 3.93 -2.28 -4.70
N CYS A 51 4.95 -1.43 -4.81
CA CYS A 51 5.05 -0.20 -4.04
C CYS A 51 3.98 0.82 -4.50
N SER A 52 3.11 1.29 -3.61
CA SER A 52 2.08 2.27 -3.95
C SER A 52 2.63 3.62 -4.44
N VAL A 53 3.86 3.97 -4.03
CA VAL A 53 4.47 5.27 -4.34
C VAL A 53 5.20 5.30 -5.68
N CYS A 54 5.93 4.22 -6.03
CA CYS A 54 6.80 4.21 -7.23
C CYS A 54 6.56 3.03 -8.18
N GLY A 55 5.64 2.13 -7.86
CA GLY A 55 5.33 0.96 -8.70
C GLY A 55 6.38 -0.15 -8.68
N TYR A 56 7.47 -0.02 -7.93
CA TYR A 56 8.50 -1.05 -7.85
C TYR A 56 7.96 -2.34 -7.20
N LYS A 57 8.27 -3.50 -7.80
CA LYS A 57 7.83 -4.81 -7.32
C LYS A 57 8.88 -5.47 -6.44
N VAL A 58 8.44 -6.05 -5.33
CA VAL A 58 9.27 -6.84 -4.40
C VAL A 58 8.64 -8.21 -4.17
N SER A 59 9.45 -9.21 -3.85
CA SER A 59 9.01 -10.57 -3.54
C SER A 59 8.55 -10.76 -2.08
N PHE A 60 8.76 -9.76 -1.23
CA PHE A 60 8.29 -9.74 0.15
C PHE A 60 8.19 -8.31 0.67
N GLU A 61 7.25 -8.07 1.59
CA GLU A 61 7.06 -6.77 2.22
C GLU A 61 8.29 -6.38 3.06
N LYS A 62 8.86 -5.22 2.77
CA LYS A 62 9.96 -4.63 3.53
C LYS A 62 9.45 -3.38 4.28
N PRO A 63 10.06 -2.99 5.41
CA PRO A 63 9.70 -1.75 6.11
C PRO A 63 9.99 -0.50 5.28
N PHE A 64 10.82 -0.60 4.25
CA PHE A 64 11.11 0.48 3.31
C PHE A 64 11.12 -0.05 1.87
N CYS A 65 10.72 0.80 0.91
CA CYS A 65 10.91 0.49 -0.50
C CYS A 65 12.40 0.55 -0.86
N PRO A 66 13.00 -0.49 -1.48
CA PRO A 66 14.39 -0.45 -1.90
C PRO A 66 14.65 0.56 -3.03
N HIS A 67 13.63 0.90 -3.81
CA HIS A 67 13.73 1.81 -4.95
C HIS A 67 13.55 3.28 -4.55
N CYS A 68 12.39 3.65 -3.99
CA CYS A 68 12.10 5.04 -3.63
C CYS A 68 12.40 5.41 -2.17
N LYS A 69 12.79 4.44 -1.32
CA LYS A 69 13.06 4.62 0.11
C LYS A 69 11.85 5.11 0.94
N ALA A 70 10.64 5.04 0.38
CA ALA A 70 9.43 5.32 1.14
C ALA A 70 9.31 4.34 2.32
N VAL A 71 8.97 4.87 3.50
CA VAL A 71 8.71 4.08 4.70
C VAL A 71 7.33 3.48 4.57
N MET A 72 7.27 2.16 4.50
CA MET A 72 6.04 1.42 4.26
C MET A 72 5.33 1.24 5.59
N ASN A 73 4.17 1.86 5.72
CA ASN A 73 3.37 1.74 6.93
C ASN A 73 2.25 0.75 6.68
N LYS A 74 2.16 -0.27 7.52
CA LYS A 74 0.97 -1.12 7.53
C LYS A 74 -0.13 -0.29 8.15
N LEU A 75 -1.19 0.01 7.40
CA LEU A 75 -2.45 0.42 7.97
C LEU A 75 -2.94 -0.74 8.85
N ARG A 76 -2.52 -0.78 10.12
CA ARG A 76 -3.01 -1.74 11.11
C ARG A 76 -4.45 -1.35 11.43
N GLY A 77 -5.41 -2.18 11.04
CA GLY A 77 -6.83 -1.90 11.27
C GLY A 77 -7.76 -2.37 10.15
N ILE A 78 -7.35 -3.40 9.40
CA ILE A 78 -8.26 -4.27 8.66
C ILE A 78 -8.36 -5.55 9.47
#